data_AF-A0A436RQ57-F1
#
_entry.id   AF-A0A436RQ57-F1
#
_cell.length_a   1.000
_cell.length_b   1.000
_cell.length_c   1.000
_cell.angle_alpha   90.00
_cell.angle_beta   90.00
_cell.angle_gamma   90.00
#
_symmetry.space_group_name_H-M   'P 1'
#
loop_
_entity.id
_entity.type
_entity.pdbx_description
1 polymer ?
#
loop_
_entity_poly.entity_id
_entity_poly.type
_entity_poly.pdbx_seq_one_letter_code
_entity_poly.pdbx_strand_id
1 'polypeptide(L)'
;FEDAPKVLIDRVEQVVRLIRSKGVGVYFVTQNPLDIPEKVLAQLGNRVQHALRAYTPREQQAVRTAAETFRPNPDFDCATAITQLATGEALVSMLEDKGVPAMVQRTLIRPPSSRLGPITTDERRKIIAESPVAGQYDQVVDRESAFEILQKKTKEAQDAEAQAQQQNSGGSRWTIPGFDDVLGTGNRRSSNRQTVAEAAIKSVVRSVGSSVGRAIVRGILGSLSRGR
;
A
#
# COMPACT_ATOMS: atom_id res chain seq x y z
N PHE A 1 -13.11 3.22 0.13
CA PHE A 1 -12.18 2.23 0.74
C PHE A 1 -11.94 1.01 -0.18
N GLU A 2 -12.16 1.11 -1.50
CA GLU A 2 -12.23 -0.07 -2.39
C GLU A 2 -10.90 -0.85 -2.52
N ASP A 3 -9.75 -0.16 -2.47
CA ASP A 3 -8.42 -0.79 -2.60
C ASP A 3 -7.70 -1.06 -1.26
N ALA A 4 -8.38 -0.86 -0.13
CA ALA A 4 -7.76 -1.03 1.18
C ALA A 4 -7.62 -2.53 1.54
N PRO A 5 -6.45 -2.98 2.03
CA PRO A 5 -6.28 -4.35 2.50
C PRO A 5 -7.30 -4.69 3.59
N LYS A 6 -7.89 -5.89 3.56
CA LYS A 6 -8.89 -6.33 4.55
C LYS A 6 -8.40 -6.17 5.99
N VAL A 7 -7.12 -6.46 6.23
CA VAL A 7 -6.47 -6.29 7.54
C VAL A 7 -6.54 -4.84 8.02
N LEU A 8 -6.38 -3.86 7.13
CA LEU A 8 -6.48 -2.44 7.48
C LEU A 8 -7.92 -2.08 7.88
N ILE A 9 -8.91 -2.54 7.12
CA ILE A 9 -10.32 -2.30 7.39
C ILE A 9 -10.71 -2.88 8.76
N ASP A 10 -10.34 -4.13 9.02
CA ASP A 10 -10.63 -4.81 10.29
C ASP A 10 -9.97 -4.08 11.48
N ARG A 11 -8.76 -3.54 11.29
CA ARG A 11 -8.08 -2.71 12.30
C ARG A 11 -8.79 -1.39 12.54
N VAL A 12 -9.22 -0.69 11.49
CA VAL A 12 -9.98 0.56 11.62
C VAL A 12 -11.29 0.31 12.36
N GLU A 13 -12.03 -0.75 12.03
CA GLU A 13 -13.25 -1.15 12.74
C GLU A 13 -12.98 -1.40 14.23
N GLN A 14 -11.93 -2.17 14.54
CA GLN A 14 -11.53 -2.46 15.92
C GLN A 14 -11.18 -1.18 16.69
N VAL A 15 -10.44 -0.26 16.06
CA VAL A 15 -10.07 1.02 16.66
C VAL A 15 -11.33 1.82 16.96
N VAL A 16 -12.21 2.04 15.98
CA VAL A 16 -13.45 2.82 16.15
C VAL A 16 -14.32 2.28 17.29
N ARG A 17 -14.39 0.95 17.47
CA ARG A 17 -15.14 0.33 18.56
C ARG A 17 -14.52 0.58 19.95
N LEU A 18 -13.19 0.56 20.07
CA LEU A 18 -12.49 0.63 21.35
C LEU A 18 -12.25 2.07 21.84
N ILE A 19 -12.02 3.01 20.92
CA ILE A 19 -11.60 4.38 21.25
C ILE A 19 -12.62 5.18 22.05
N ARG A 20 -13.91 4.83 21.97
CA ARG A 20 -14.98 5.55 22.70
C ARG A 20 -14.74 5.56 24.21
N SER A 21 -14.21 4.46 24.74
CA SER A 21 -13.86 4.33 26.17
C SER A 21 -12.60 5.10 26.58
N LYS A 22 -11.82 5.60 25.62
CA LYS A 22 -10.54 6.27 25.83
C LYS A 22 -10.62 7.79 25.70
N GLY A 23 -11.81 8.35 25.50
CA GLY A 23 -12.00 9.79 25.31
C GLY A 23 -11.44 10.33 23.99
N VAL A 24 -11.24 9.45 22.99
CA VAL A 24 -10.72 9.83 21.67
C VAL A 24 -11.88 9.87 20.67
N GLY A 25 -12.04 11.01 19.98
CA GLY A 25 -12.99 11.19 18.89
C GLY A 25 -12.35 10.89 17.54
N VAL A 26 -13.07 10.19 16.66
CA VAL A 26 -12.68 9.96 15.27
C VAL A 26 -13.74 10.52 14.36
N TYR A 27 -13.29 11.25 13.34
CA TYR A 27 -14.14 11.87 12.32
C TYR A 27 -13.73 11.33 10.96
N PHE A 28 -14.69 10.79 10.23
CA PHE A 28 -14.51 10.41 8.83
C PHE A 28 -15.11 11.50 7.95
N VAL A 29 -14.29 12.08 7.08
CA VAL A 29 -14.70 13.14 6.15
C VAL A 29 -14.52 12.60 4.73
N THR A 30 -15.63 12.50 4.00
CA THR A 30 -15.65 12.01 2.62
C THR A 30 -16.64 12.82 1.78
N GLN A 31 -16.42 12.86 0.46
CA GLN A 31 -17.39 13.41 -0.50
C GLN A 31 -18.50 12.39 -0.84
N ASN A 32 -18.19 11.09 -0.79
CA ASN A 32 -19.15 10.04 -1.10
C ASN A 32 -19.38 9.16 0.14
N PRO A 33 -20.63 9.07 0.66
CA PRO A 33 -20.93 8.25 1.83
C PRO A 33 -20.60 6.76 1.62
N LEU A 34 -20.62 6.28 0.37
CA LEU A 34 -20.27 4.90 0.02
C LEU A 34 -18.79 4.56 0.22
N ASP A 35 -17.93 5.58 0.40
CA ASP A 35 -16.51 5.33 0.62
C ASP A 35 -16.26 4.66 1.97
N ILE A 36 -17.12 4.91 2.97
CA ILE A 36 -16.95 4.41 4.34
C ILE A 36 -17.69 3.07 4.47
N PRO A 37 -17.03 1.99 4.93
CA PRO A 37 -17.68 0.71 5.15
C PRO A 37 -18.86 0.80 6.13
N GLU A 38 -19.95 0.08 5.84
CA GLU A 38 -21.18 0.08 6.65
C GLU A 38 -20.90 -0.25 8.13
N LYS A 39 -20.00 -1.21 8.39
CA LYS A 39 -19.60 -1.57 9.76
C LYS A 39 -19.02 -0.41 10.54
N VAL A 40 -18.29 0.48 9.88
CA VAL A 40 -17.73 1.70 10.49
C VAL A 40 -18.83 2.74 10.64
N LEU A 41 -19.65 2.98 9.60
CA LEU A 41 -20.78 3.91 9.64
C LEU A 41 -21.78 3.59 10.77
N ALA A 42 -21.99 2.31 11.07
CA ALA A 42 -22.84 1.85 12.16
C ALA A 42 -22.30 2.22 13.56
N GLN A 43 -21.00 2.46 13.69
CA GLN A 43 -20.38 2.92 14.95
C GLN A 43 -20.36 4.44 15.10
N LEU A 44 -20.66 5.20 14.03
CA LEU A 44 -20.65 6.66 14.06
C LEU A 44 -22.02 7.18 14.49
N GLY A 45 -22.06 7.81 15.67
CA GLY A 45 -23.31 8.37 16.21
C GLY A 45 -23.61 9.79 15.75
N ASN A 46 -22.58 10.63 15.58
CA ASN A 46 -22.75 12.00 15.08
C ASN A 46 -22.67 12.01 13.55
N ARG A 47 -23.58 12.73 12.90
CA ARG A 47 -23.68 12.82 11.44
C ARG A 47 -23.84 14.27 11.00
N VAL A 48 -23.02 14.67 10.03
CA VAL A 48 -23.06 15.96 9.37
C VAL A 48 -23.00 15.72 7.87
N GLN A 49 -24.13 15.91 7.19
CA GLN A 49 -24.25 15.68 5.76
C GLN A 49 -24.45 17.01 5.04
N HIS A 50 -23.45 17.38 4.24
CA HIS A 50 -23.57 18.50 3.32
C HIS A 50 -24.33 18.07 2.05
N ALA A 51 -24.61 19.03 1.18
CA ALA A 51 -25.29 18.81 -0.08
C ALA A 51 -24.69 17.64 -0.87
N LEU A 52 -25.53 16.68 -1.26
CA LEU A 52 -25.18 15.65 -2.23
C LEU A 52 -25.91 15.96 -3.53
N ARG A 53 -25.16 16.00 -4.62
CA ARG A 53 -25.72 16.13 -5.96
C ARG A 53 -25.77 14.74 -6.58
N ALA A 54 -26.96 14.32 -6.98
CA ALA A 54 -27.19 13.02 -7.59
C ALA A 54 -27.71 13.19 -9.02
N TYR A 55 -26.88 12.84 -9.99
CA TYR A 55 -27.19 12.87 -11.41
C TYR A 55 -27.32 11.46 -12.00
N THR A 56 -26.75 10.47 -11.33
CA THR A 56 -26.80 9.06 -11.72
C THR A 56 -27.67 8.21 -10.77
N PRO A 57 -28.19 7.05 -11.22
CA PRO A 57 -28.95 6.14 -10.35
C PRO A 57 -28.16 5.70 -9.10
N ARG A 58 -26.84 5.48 -9.25
CA ARG A 58 -25.96 5.09 -8.14
C ARG A 58 -25.88 6.20 -7.10
N GLU A 59 -25.77 7.46 -7.52
CA GLU A 59 -25.76 8.60 -6.59
C GLU A 59 -27.12 8.83 -5.95
N GLN A 60 -28.23 8.62 -6.67
CA GLN A 60 -29.58 8.70 -6.09
C GLN A 60 -29.76 7.67 -4.97
N GLN A 61 -29.25 6.46 -5.15
CA GLN A 61 -29.25 5.45 -4.10
C GLN A 61 -28.39 5.89 -2.91
N ALA A 62 -27.21 6.45 -3.15
CA ALA A 62 -26.36 6.99 -2.08
C ALA A 62 -27.06 8.10 -1.28
N VAL A 63 -27.81 9.00 -1.93
CA VAL A 63 -28.61 10.04 -1.26
C VAL A 63 -29.69 9.41 -0.39
N ARG A 64 -30.42 8.42 -0.89
CA ARG A 64 -31.47 7.73 -0.11
C ARG A 64 -30.89 7.03 1.11
N THR A 65 -29.82 6.26 0.92
CA THR A 65 -29.13 5.57 2.02
C THR A 65 -28.62 6.57 3.06
N ALA A 66 -28.03 7.69 2.64
CA ALA A 66 -27.60 8.74 3.56
C ALA A 66 -28.78 9.33 4.35
N ALA A 67 -29.90 9.62 3.68
CA ALA A 67 -31.12 10.14 4.30
C ALA A 67 -31.71 9.19 5.35
N GLU A 68 -31.76 7.89 5.04
CA GLU A 68 -32.29 6.83 5.92
C GLU A 68 -31.44 6.64 7.19
N THR A 69 -30.18 7.07 7.19
CA THR A 69 -29.34 7.01 8.38
C THR A 69 -29.71 8.06 9.43
N PHE A 70 -30.50 9.07 9.10
CA PHE A 70 -30.90 10.10 10.05
C PHE A 70 -32.14 9.70 10.84
N ARG A 71 -32.21 10.19 12.09
CA ARG A 71 -33.49 10.17 12.81
C ARG A 71 -34.45 11.12 12.08
N PRO A 72 -35.64 10.66 11.66
CA PRO A 72 -36.55 11.45 10.83
C PRO A 72 -37.03 12.71 11.56
N ASN A 73 -37.26 13.77 10.80
CA ASN A 73 -37.86 15.01 11.27
C ASN A 73 -39.23 15.20 10.57
N PRO A 74 -40.33 15.44 11.30
CA PRO A 74 -41.64 15.67 10.69
C PRO A 74 -41.72 16.97 9.85
N ASP A 75 -40.83 17.93 10.08
CA ASP A 75 -40.87 19.24 9.42
C ASP A 75 -40.38 19.20 7.97
N PHE A 76 -39.58 18.18 7.60
CA PHE A 76 -39.05 18.04 6.23
C PHE A 76 -38.62 16.62 5.90
N ASP A 77 -38.69 16.27 4.60
CA ASP A 77 -38.11 15.03 4.09
C ASP A 77 -36.58 15.13 3.94
N CYS A 78 -35.85 14.21 4.53
CA CYS A 78 -34.39 14.20 4.55
C CYS A 78 -33.79 13.97 3.16
N ALA A 79 -34.37 13.06 2.37
CA ALA A 79 -33.85 12.72 1.05
C ALA A 79 -33.97 13.93 0.10
N THR A 80 -35.12 14.60 0.13
CA THR A 80 -35.35 15.83 -0.61
C THR A 80 -34.43 16.95 -0.11
N ALA A 81 -34.36 17.15 1.21
CA ALA A 81 -33.56 18.23 1.80
C ALA A 81 -32.08 18.12 1.43
N ILE A 82 -31.47 16.93 1.48
CA ILE A 82 -30.05 16.71 1.13
C ILE A 82 -29.71 17.25 -0.27
N THR A 83 -30.62 17.06 -1.24
CA THR A 83 -30.40 17.52 -2.62
C THR A 83 -30.58 19.02 -2.80
N GLN A 84 -31.32 19.68 -1.91
CA GLN A 84 -31.67 21.10 -1.98
C GLN A 84 -30.75 21.99 -1.14
N LEU A 85 -29.89 21.41 -0.30
CA LEU A 85 -28.94 22.17 0.51
C LEU A 85 -28.05 23.07 -0.37
N ALA A 86 -27.85 24.30 0.11
CA ALA A 86 -26.92 25.26 -0.47
C ALA A 86 -25.52 25.13 0.15
N THR A 87 -24.53 25.84 -0.41
CA THR A 87 -23.19 25.91 0.16
C THR A 87 -23.25 26.53 1.55
N GLY A 88 -22.62 25.88 2.53
CA GLY A 88 -22.66 26.31 3.94
C GLY A 88 -23.88 25.78 4.71
N GLU A 89 -24.75 24.99 4.08
CA GLU A 89 -25.82 24.28 4.77
C GLU A 89 -25.50 22.79 4.92
N ALA A 90 -25.99 22.19 6.01
CA ALA A 90 -25.87 20.77 6.26
C ALA A 90 -27.09 20.23 7.04
N LEU A 91 -27.39 18.95 6.82
CA LEU A 91 -28.20 18.17 7.74
C LEU A 91 -27.30 17.69 8.89
N VAL A 92 -27.71 17.98 10.12
CA VAL A 92 -26.93 17.69 11.32
C VAL A 92 -27.79 16.88 12.28
N SER A 93 -27.24 15.75 12.74
CA SER A 93 -27.78 14.95 13.84
C SER A 93 -26.62 14.61 14.78
N MET A 94 -26.76 15.02 16.03
CA MET A 94 -25.77 14.80 17.08
C MET A 94 -26.32 13.81 18.11
N LEU A 95 -25.47 13.24 18.95
CA LEU A 95 -25.92 12.42 20.05
C LEU A 95 -26.43 13.30 21.21
N GLU A 96 -27.64 13.01 21.67
CA GLU A 96 -28.22 13.49 22.93
C GLU A 96 -27.74 12.65 24.12
N ASP A 97 -28.28 12.95 25.30
CA ASP A 97 -28.02 12.19 26.52
C ASP A 97 -28.21 10.69 26.31
N LYS A 98 -27.32 9.91 26.95
CA LYS A 98 -27.27 8.45 26.85
C LYS A 98 -26.99 7.92 25.43
N GLY A 99 -26.54 8.77 24.50
CA GLY A 99 -26.10 8.35 23.16
C GLY A 99 -27.25 8.08 22.19
N VAL A 100 -28.41 8.70 22.41
CA VAL A 100 -29.55 8.65 21.48
C VAL A 100 -29.32 9.67 20.37
N PRO A 101 -29.48 9.34 19.08
CA PRO A 101 -29.38 10.33 18.01
C PRO A 101 -30.49 11.38 18.10
N ALA A 102 -30.11 12.66 18.10
CA ALA A 102 -31.02 13.79 17.99
C ALA A 102 -31.76 13.76 16.66
N MET A 103 -32.95 14.37 16.64
CA MET A 103 -33.66 14.61 15.37
C MET A 103 -32.78 15.43 14.44
N VAL A 104 -32.76 15.05 13.17
CA VAL A 104 -31.98 15.77 12.18
C VAL A 104 -32.51 17.18 11.97
N GLN A 105 -31.61 18.14 11.90
CA GLN A 105 -31.92 19.55 11.68
C GLN A 105 -31.19 20.05 10.44
N ARG A 106 -31.84 20.92 9.67
CA ARG A 106 -31.17 21.71 8.62
C ARG A 106 -30.50 22.89 9.29
N THR A 107 -29.18 23.01 9.14
CA THR A 107 -28.38 23.99 9.87
C THR A 107 -27.43 24.73 8.92
N LEU A 108 -27.09 25.96 9.30
CA LEU A 108 -26.02 26.73 8.68
C LEU A 108 -24.71 26.45 9.42
N ILE A 109 -23.68 26.11 8.65
CA ILE A 109 -22.34 25.84 9.15
C ILE A 109 -21.56 27.16 9.17
N ARG A 110 -21.09 27.54 10.36
CA ARG A 110 -20.26 28.72 10.51
C ARG A 110 -18.95 28.54 9.74
N PRO A 111 -18.55 29.47 8.86
CA PRO A 111 -17.28 29.38 8.16
C PRO A 111 -16.10 29.51 9.14
N PRO A 112 -14.96 28.88 8.84
CA PRO A 112 -13.78 29.01 9.67
C PRO A 112 -13.30 30.47 9.69
N SER A 113 -12.80 30.90 10.84
CA SER A 113 -12.17 32.24 10.99
C SER A 113 -10.69 32.25 10.59
N SER A 114 -10.22 31.16 9.97
CA SER A 114 -8.84 31.00 9.50
C SER A 114 -8.75 31.16 7.98
N ARG A 115 -7.54 31.46 7.50
CA ARG A 115 -7.24 31.38 6.07
C ARG A 115 -7.17 29.91 5.66
N LEU A 116 -8.13 29.46 4.87
CA LEU A 116 -8.07 28.17 4.18
C LEU A 116 -7.11 28.27 2.99
N GLY A 117 -6.16 27.35 2.91
CA GLY A 117 -5.20 27.27 1.80
C GLY A 117 -3.77 27.03 2.29
N PRO A 118 -2.86 26.65 1.37
CA PRO A 118 -1.46 26.48 1.71
C PRO A 118 -0.86 27.82 2.17
N ILE A 119 0.00 27.76 3.19
CA ILE A 119 0.84 28.91 3.56
C ILE A 119 1.87 29.16 2.46
N THR A 120 2.28 30.42 2.29
CA THR A 120 3.38 30.76 1.37
C THR A 120 4.70 30.19 1.89
N THR A 121 5.66 30.03 0.98
CA THR A 121 7.00 29.51 1.34
C THR A 121 7.69 30.39 2.39
N ASP A 122 7.48 31.71 2.34
CA ASP A 122 8.10 32.64 3.28
C ASP A 122 7.43 32.61 4.66
N GLU A 123 6.09 32.55 4.71
CA GLU A 123 5.37 32.33 5.97
C GLU A 123 5.77 31.00 6.61
N ARG A 124 5.92 29.93 5.81
CA ARG A 124 6.38 28.63 6.29
C ARG A 124 7.78 28.72 6.90
N ARG A 125 8.72 29.39 6.22
CA ARG A 125 10.09 29.55 6.72
C ARG A 125 10.10 30.31 8.05
N LYS A 126 9.29 31.36 8.18
CA LYS A 126 9.16 32.14 9.42
C LYS A 126 8.61 31.30 10.57
N ILE A 127 7.52 30.56 10.35
CA ILE A 127 6.91 29.69 11.37
C ILE A 127 7.90 28.61 11.84
N ILE A 128 8.65 28.01 10.91
CA ILE A 128 9.66 26.99 11.24
C ILE A 128 10.78 27.61 12.08
N ALA A 129 11.26 28.81 11.73
CA ALA A 129 12.32 29.50 12.47
C ALA A 129 11.88 29.92 13.89
N GLU A 130 10.59 30.22 14.09
CA GLU A 130 10.00 30.54 15.40
C GLU A 130 9.71 29.29 16.26
N SER A 131 9.85 28.09 15.69
CA SER A 131 9.54 26.83 16.39
C SER A 131 10.52 26.57 17.54
N PRO A 132 10.07 26.07 18.71
CA PRO A 132 10.93 25.67 19.82
C PRO A 132 11.94 24.56 19.46
N VAL A 133 11.70 23.83 18.37
CA VAL A 133 12.55 22.74 17.87
C VAL A 133 13.28 23.13 16.57
N ALA A 134 13.35 24.43 16.25
CA ALA A 134 14.12 24.92 15.12
C ALA A 134 15.58 24.43 15.22
N GLY A 135 16.13 23.98 14.09
CA GLY A 135 17.47 23.40 14.00
C GLY A 135 17.57 21.91 14.35
N GLN A 136 16.61 21.34 15.10
CA GLN A 136 16.69 19.93 15.52
C GLN A 136 16.21 18.94 14.45
N TYR A 137 15.19 19.32 13.68
CA TYR A 137 14.57 18.46 12.65
C TYR A 137 14.66 19.03 11.24
N ASP A 138 15.50 20.05 11.05
CA ASP A 138 15.56 20.79 9.78
C ASP A 138 16.34 20.03 8.69
N GLN A 139 17.18 19.07 9.09
CA GLN A 139 17.89 18.21 8.15
C GLN A 139 17.07 16.98 7.81
N VAL A 140 16.75 16.83 6.53
CA VAL A 140 16.13 15.61 6.00
C VAL A 140 17.17 14.50 6.05
N VAL A 141 16.94 13.52 6.92
CA VAL A 141 17.76 12.31 6.98
C VAL A 141 17.11 11.27 6.08
N ASP A 142 17.67 11.08 4.89
CA ASP A 142 17.34 9.95 4.04
C ASP A 142 18.13 8.72 4.50
N ARG A 143 17.42 7.69 4.96
CA ARG A 143 18.05 6.47 5.48
C ARG A 143 18.04 5.43 4.38
N GLU A 144 19.18 4.77 4.14
CA GLU A 144 19.23 3.62 3.24
C GLU A 144 18.17 2.59 3.66
N SER A 145 17.26 2.29 2.74
CA SER A 145 16.18 1.36 3.02
C SER A 145 16.70 -0.07 3.05
N ALA A 146 16.10 -0.93 3.88
CA ALA A 146 16.43 -2.36 3.88
C ALA A 146 16.26 -2.98 2.47
N PHE A 147 15.33 -2.45 1.67
CA PHE A 147 15.12 -2.84 0.29
C PHE A 147 16.33 -2.48 -0.60
N GLU A 148 16.86 -1.26 -0.51
CA GLU A 148 18.05 -0.83 -1.25
C GLU A 148 19.29 -1.65 -0.88
N ILE A 149 19.49 -1.91 0.42
CA ILE A 149 20.61 -2.73 0.90
C ILE A 149 20.52 -4.16 0.35
N LEU A 150 19.32 -4.76 0.35
CA LEU A 150 19.11 -6.10 -0.19
C LEU A 150 19.31 -6.13 -1.71
N GLN A 151 18.78 -5.15 -2.43
CA GLN A 151 18.91 -5.07 -3.89
C GLN A 151 20.37 -4.88 -4.32
N LYS A 152 21.12 -4.06 -3.59
CA LYS A 152 22.56 -3.87 -3.79
C LYS A 152 23.32 -5.17 -3.60
N LYS A 153 23.05 -5.91 -2.51
CA LYS A 153 23.65 -7.25 -2.27
C LYS A 153 23.31 -8.26 -3.37
N THR A 154 22.08 -8.24 -3.89
CA THR A 154 21.68 -9.11 -5.00
C THR A 154 22.43 -8.76 -6.29
N LYS A 155 22.59 -7.47 -6.60
CA LYS A 155 23.39 -7.03 -7.76
C LYS A 155 24.86 -7.40 -7.62
N GLU A 156 25.46 -7.16 -6.45
CA GLU A 156 26.86 -7.52 -6.17
C GLU A 156 27.09 -9.03 -6.32
N ALA A 157 26.14 -9.87 -5.90
CA ALA A 157 26.21 -11.32 -6.10
C ALA A 157 26.12 -11.72 -7.59
N GLN A 158 25.23 -11.07 -8.36
CA GLN A 158 25.10 -11.33 -9.81
C GLN A 158 26.34 -10.88 -10.60
N ASP A 159 26.92 -9.73 -10.25
CA ASP A 159 28.12 -9.21 -10.89
C ASP A 159 29.35 -10.08 -10.57
N ALA A 160 29.45 -10.61 -9.35
CA ALA A 160 30.50 -11.56 -8.97
C ALA A 160 30.38 -12.90 -9.74
N GLU A 161 29.16 -13.41 -9.92
CA GLU A 161 28.91 -14.60 -10.74
C GLU A 161 29.24 -14.37 -12.22
N ALA A 162 28.93 -13.19 -12.76
CA ALA A 162 29.26 -12.83 -14.13
C ALA A 162 30.78 -12.71 -14.37
N GLN A 163 31.52 -12.12 -13.42
CA GLN A 163 32.99 -12.03 -13.50
C GLN A 163 33.67 -13.40 -13.37
N ALA A 164 33.15 -14.29 -12.52
CA ALA A 164 33.65 -15.66 -12.40
C ALA A 164 33.44 -16.48 -13.69
N GLN A 165 32.33 -16.26 -14.42
CA GLN A 165 32.07 -16.91 -15.71
C GLN A 165 32.97 -16.36 -16.84
N GLN A 166 33.34 -15.08 -16.80
CA GLN A 166 34.26 -14.47 -17.77
C GLN A 166 35.73 -14.89 -17.56
N GLN A 167 36.16 -15.13 -16.33
CA GLN A 167 37.49 -15.68 -16.08
C GLN A 167 37.61 -17.16 -16.47
N ASN A 168 36.52 -17.94 -16.36
CA ASN A 168 36.49 -19.34 -16.81
C ASN A 168 36.35 -19.53 -18.33
N SER A 169 35.97 -18.50 -19.09
CA SER A 169 35.96 -18.53 -20.56
C SER A 169 37.26 -18.03 -21.21
N GLY A 170 38.23 -17.58 -20.40
CA GLY A 170 39.48 -16.96 -20.86
C GLY A 170 40.74 -17.84 -20.84
N GLY A 171 40.67 -19.14 -20.51
CA GLY A 171 41.91 -19.93 -20.39
C GLY A 171 41.75 -21.44 -20.39
N SER A 172 41.71 -22.05 -21.59
CA SER A 172 42.54 -23.22 -21.90
C SER A 172 42.52 -23.49 -23.41
N ARG A 173 43.18 -22.63 -24.19
CA ARG A 173 43.69 -23.03 -25.51
C ARG A 173 45.12 -23.50 -25.27
N TRP A 174 45.27 -24.76 -24.89
CA TRP A 174 46.57 -25.42 -24.84
C TRP A 174 47.06 -25.61 -26.28
N THR A 175 47.75 -24.62 -26.80
CA THR A 175 48.51 -24.74 -28.06
C THR A 175 49.76 -25.56 -27.77
N ILE A 176 49.75 -26.83 -28.18
CA ILE A 176 50.96 -27.64 -28.29
C ILE A 176 51.73 -27.13 -29.52
N PRO A 177 52.98 -26.66 -29.39
CA PRO A 177 53.77 -26.28 -30.55
C PRO A 177 54.19 -27.56 -31.30
N GLY A 178 53.70 -27.75 -32.53
CA GLY A 178 54.11 -28.85 -33.40
C GLY A 178 53.03 -29.58 -34.19
N PHE A 179 51.76 -29.17 -34.14
CA PHE A 179 50.66 -29.80 -34.90
C PHE A 179 49.79 -28.77 -35.65
N ASP A 180 50.44 -27.86 -36.37
CA ASP A 180 49.77 -26.76 -37.10
C ASP A 180 49.70 -27.00 -38.62
N ASP A 181 49.71 -28.26 -39.09
CA ASP A 181 49.70 -28.53 -40.53
C ASP A 181 48.92 -29.77 -40.97
N VAL A 182 47.73 -30.01 -40.40
CA VAL A 182 46.77 -30.95 -41.00
C VAL A 182 45.36 -30.36 -40.94
N LEU A 183 44.96 -29.82 -42.10
CA LEU A 183 43.59 -29.61 -42.58
C LEU A 183 42.87 -28.35 -42.07
N GLY A 184 43.14 -27.26 -42.81
CA GLY A 184 42.26 -26.11 -42.88
C GLY A 184 40.91 -26.36 -43.58
N THR A 185 40.08 -25.33 -43.44
CA THR A 185 38.99 -24.89 -44.34
C THR A 185 37.79 -25.82 -44.56
N GLY A 186 36.60 -25.36 -44.15
CA GLY A 186 35.35 -26.03 -44.53
C GLY A 186 34.09 -25.33 -44.03
N ASN A 187 33.52 -24.50 -44.90
CA ASN A 187 32.18 -23.94 -44.78
C ASN A 187 31.09 -25.05 -44.79
N ARG A 188 29.97 -24.82 -44.07
CA ARG A 188 28.62 -25.41 -44.21
C ARG A 188 28.15 -26.57 -43.28
N ARG A 189 26.97 -26.28 -42.73
CA ARG A 189 25.73 -27.10 -42.59
C ARG A 189 25.56 -28.04 -41.40
N SER A 190 24.44 -27.78 -40.73
CA SER A 190 23.63 -28.65 -39.86
C SER A 190 23.77 -30.14 -40.17
N SER A 191 24.19 -30.90 -39.15
CA SER A 191 24.15 -32.35 -39.11
C SER A 191 23.58 -32.76 -37.76
N ASN A 192 22.42 -33.41 -37.83
CA ASN A 192 21.60 -33.84 -36.71
C ASN A 192 22.05 -35.23 -36.24
N ARG A 193 23.26 -35.32 -35.66
CA ARG A 193 23.77 -36.57 -35.07
C ARG A 193 24.30 -36.32 -33.66
N GLN A 194 23.45 -36.64 -32.70
CA GLN A 194 23.78 -36.72 -31.28
C GLN A 194 24.90 -37.75 -31.07
N THR A 195 26.00 -37.32 -30.46
CA THR A 195 27.01 -38.25 -29.96
C THR A 195 26.60 -38.71 -28.56
N VAL A 196 26.83 -40.00 -28.28
CA VAL A 196 26.44 -40.68 -27.03
C VAL A 196 27.05 -40.01 -25.77
N ALA A 197 28.13 -39.24 -25.94
CA ALA A 197 28.76 -38.45 -24.88
C ALA A 197 27.90 -37.25 -24.41
N GLU A 198 27.09 -36.67 -25.28
CA GLU A 198 26.25 -35.50 -24.97
C GLU A 198 25.01 -35.89 -24.12
N ALA A 199 24.57 -37.14 -24.21
CA ALA A 199 23.45 -37.68 -23.42
C ALA A 199 23.84 -38.01 -21.97
N ALA A 200 25.10 -38.37 -21.72
CA ALA A 200 25.60 -38.69 -20.38
C ALA A 200 25.79 -37.44 -19.50
N ILE A 201 26.14 -36.29 -20.09
CA ILE A 201 26.31 -35.04 -19.35
C ILE A 201 24.94 -34.44 -18.98
N LYS A 202 23.92 -34.61 -19.84
CA LYS A 202 22.57 -34.07 -19.62
C LYS A 202 21.75 -34.84 -18.56
N SER A 203 22.11 -36.09 -18.26
CA SER A 203 21.43 -36.89 -17.23
C SER A 203 21.93 -36.60 -15.81
N VAL A 204 23.18 -36.13 -15.65
CA VAL A 204 23.74 -35.74 -14.35
C VAL A 204 23.20 -34.38 -13.88
N VAL A 205 22.88 -33.47 -14.79
CA VAL A 205 22.30 -32.15 -14.45
C VAL A 205 20.85 -32.26 -13.97
N ARG A 206 20.10 -33.29 -14.37
CA ARG A 206 18.69 -33.46 -14.00
C ARG A 206 18.48 -34.17 -12.65
N SER A 207 19.51 -34.84 -12.11
CA SER A 207 19.43 -35.56 -10.82
C SER A 207 19.89 -34.74 -9.61
N VAL A 208 20.54 -33.58 -9.82
CA VAL A 208 20.95 -32.67 -8.73
C VAL A 208 19.87 -31.61 -8.42
N GLY A 209 18.87 -31.44 -9.30
CA GLY A 209 17.83 -30.41 -9.17
C GLY A 209 16.65 -30.70 -8.21
N SER A 210 16.50 -31.91 -7.65
CA SER A 210 15.31 -32.26 -6.85
C SER A 210 15.56 -32.77 -5.43
N SER A 211 16.83 -32.86 -4.99
CA SER A 211 17.19 -33.41 -3.67
C SER A 211 17.77 -32.39 -2.68
N VAL A 212 18.16 -31.19 -3.11
CA VAL A 212 18.76 -30.16 -2.23
C VAL A 212 17.70 -29.29 -1.51
N GLY A 213 16.46 -29.24 -2.01
CA GLY A 213 15.40 -28.38 -1.48
C GLY A 213 14.77 -28.78 -0.13
N ARG A 214 14.92 -30.04 0.32
CA ARG A 214 14.29 -30.51 1.58
C ARG A 214 15.22 -30.53 2.80
N ALA A 215 16.53 -30.34 2.61
CA ALA A 215 17.48 -30.28 3.73
C ALA A 215 17.59 -28.86 4.33
N ILE A 216 17.51 -27.82 3.49
CA ILE A 216 17.71 -26.42 3.92
C ILE A 216 16.55 -25.91 4.78
N VAL A 217 15.31 -26.33 4.50
CA VAL A 217 14.11 -25.93 5.27
C VAL A 217 14.13 -26.47 6.71
N ARG A 218 14.81 -27.60 6.96
CA ARG A 218 14.95 -28.17 8.32
C ARG A 218 16.14 -27.58 9.09
N GLY A 219 17.16 -27.09 8.39
CA GLY A 219 18.36 -26.49 8.99
C GLY A 219 18.13 -25.09 9.57
N ILE A 220 17.20 -24.30 9.01
CA ILE A 220 16.95 -22.92 9.46
C ILE A 220 15.84 -22.84 10.54
N LEU A 221 14.92 -23.81 10.59
CA LEU A 221 13.84 -23.87 11.59
C LEU A 221 14.19 -24.69 12.84
N GLY A 222 15.30 -25.44 12.84
CA GLY A 222 15.72 -26.29 13.96
C GLY A 222 16.62 -25.63 15.01
N SER A 223 17.16 -24.44 14.75
CA SER A 223 18.14 -23.79 15.65
C SER A 223 17.56 -22.76 16.61
N LEU A 224 16.23 -22.55 16.62
CA LEU A 224 15.54 -21.56 17.48
C LEU A 224 14.67 -22.18 18.59
N SER A 225 14.75 -23.50 18.81
CA SER A 225 13.98 -24.19 19.86
C SER A 225 14.86 -25.18 20.64
N ARG A 226 15.90 -24.68 21.34
CA ARG A 226 16.44 -25.30 22.56
C ARG A 226 17.48 -24.41 23.21
N GLY A 227 17.14 -23.80 24.34
CA GLY A 227 18.09 -23.06 25.17
C GLY A 227 17.44 -22.32 26.32
N ARG A 228 17.13 -23.08 27.39
CA ARG A 228 16.81 -22.67 28.78
C ARG A 228 15.62 -21.74 29.03
#